data_AF-A0A520MVS5-F1
#
_entry.id   AF-A0A520MVS5-F1
#
_cell.length_a   1.000
_cell.length_b   1.000
_cell.length_c   1.000
_cell.angle_alpha   90.00
_cell.angle_beta   90.00
_cell.angle_gamma   90.00
#
_symmetry.space_group_name_H-M   'P 1'
#
loop_
_entity.id
_entity.type
_entity.pdbx_description
1 polymer ?
#
loop_
_entity_poly.entity_id
_entity_poly.type
_entity_poly.pdbx_seq_one_letter_code
_entity_poly.pdbx_strand_id
1 'polypeptide(L)'
;MDFGNGRLIFNRSNIFVFLSSIIFIYACEIEESNNIYKPPVIFASFEKDDNSDNIYTSEDLNAISDELSELFNKNIDMFSSNIVRFDGQIISNYIDCGFMNNEIYVSYIDRIFDSYLDVTVNFKILEEDNIFKIINDDIKYTFYSKETGTRWRFKTNKPKELLVGNPAFDENPYRTCLSKNILEKEIIDILDAN
;
A
#
# COMPACT_ATOMS: atom_id res chain seq x y z
N MET A 1 62.73 14.48 -52.05
CA MET A 1 62.48 13.81 -50.76
C MET A 1 61.75 14.80 -49.89
N ASP A 2 60.59 14.35 -49.42
CA ASP A 2 59.56 14.94 -48.56
C ASP A 2 59.50 16.47 -48.31
N PHE A 3 58.41 17.05 -48.82
CA PHE A 3 57.80 18.28 -48.33
C PHE A 3 56.84 17.90 -47.20
N GLY A 4 57.03 18.44 -45.99
CA GLY A 4 56.09 18.15 -44.91
C GLY A 4 56.31 18.94 -43.64
N ASN A 5 56.25 20.27 -43.73
CA ASN A 5 56.22 21.13 -42.54
C ASN A 5 54.80 21.06 -41.93
N GLY A 6 54.52 19.96 -41.23
CA GLY A 6 53.23 19.66 -40.58
C GLY A 6 52.99 20.53 -39.36
N ARG A 7 52.74 21.83 -39.56
CA ARG A 7 52.11 22.66 -38.53
C ARG A 7 50.68 22.18 -38.35
N LEU A 8 50.40 21.53 -37.23
CA LEU A 8 49.03 21.28 -36.76
C LEU A 8 48.38 22.63 -36.46
N ILE A 9 47.69 23.18 -37.46
CA ILE A 9 46.77 24.29 -37.28
C ILE A 9 45.56 23.71 -36.56
N PHE A 10 45.52 23.87 -35.23
CA PHE A 10 44.32 23.62 -34.44
C PHE A 10 43.27 24.66 -34.85
N ASN A 11 42.45 24.29 -35.82
CA ASN A 11 41.32 25.09 -36.24
C ASN A 11 40.35 25.19 -35.05
N ARG A 12 40.16 26.41 -34.54
CA ARG A 12 39.30 26.76 -33.38
C ARG A 12 37.87 26.21 -33.49
N SER A 13 37.44 25.87 -34.72
CA SER A 13 36.13 25.28 -35.03
C SER A 13 36.00 23.80 -34.66
N ASN A 14 37.09 23.04 -34.55
CA ASN A 14 37.04 21.60 -34.25
C ASN A 14 37.05 21.30 -32.74
N ILE A 15 37.53 22.23 -31.91
CA ILE A 15 37.51 22.10 -30.45
C ILE A 15 36.08 22.06 -29.92
N PHE A 16 35.17 22.87 -30.48
CA PHE A 16 33.76 22.88 -30.08
C PHE A 16 33.04 21.58 -30.41
N VAL A 17 33.37 20.93 -31.52
CA VAL A 17 32.77 19.64 -31.90
C VAL A 17 33.23 18.54 -30.96
N PHE A 18 34.53 18.48 -30.62
CA PHE A 18 35.04 17.51 -29.66
C PHE A 18 34.54 17.75 -28.23
N LEU A 19 34.39 19.01 -27.78
CA LEU A 19 33.78 19.32 -26.47
C LEU A 19 32.29 18.98 -26.42
N SER A 20 31.55 19.22 -27.51
CA SER A 20 30.12 18.87 -27.61
C SER A 20 29.90 17.37 -27.50
N SER A 21 30.78 16.54 -28.07
CA SER A 21 30.67 15.08 -28.00
C SER A 21 30.91 14.53 -26.60
N ILE A 22 31.72 15.20 -25.76
CA ILE A 22 32.01 14.78 -24.38
C ILE A 22 30.80 15.01 -23.45
N ILE A 23 30.00 16.05 -23.72
CA ILE A 23 28.80 16.35 -22.92
C ILE A 23 27.73 15.25 -23.06
N PHE A 24 27.62 14.62 -24.24
CA PHE A 24 26.68 13.50 -24.45
C PHE A 24 27.09 12.20 -23.76
N ILE A 25 28.36 12.03 -23.36
CA ILE A 25 28.83 10.83 -22.64
C ILE A 25 28.71 10.97 -21.12
N TYR A 26 28.51 12.19 -20.62
CA TYR A 26 28.23 12.46 -19.20
C TYR A 26 26.74 12.55 -18.88
N ALA A 27 25.86 12.49 -19.89
CA ALA A 27 24.45 12.14 -19.69
C ALA A 27 24.28 10.63 -19.45
N CYS A 28 25.21 10.05 -18.67
CA CYS A 28 24.99 8.79 -17.99
C CYS A 28 23.75 9.03 -17.14
N GLU A 29 22.61 8.51 -17.58
CA GLU A 29 21.43 8.38 -16.74
C GLU A 29 21.94 7.87 -15.39
N ILE A 30 21.56 8.55 -14.30
CA ILE A 30 21.79 8.04 -12.96
C ILE A 30 21.22 6.63 -13.00
N GLU A 31 22.10 5.64 -12.99
CA GLU A 31 21.73 4.23 -12.93
C GLU A 31 20.76 4.15 -11.76
N GLU A 32 19.47 3.96 -12.05
CA GLU A 32 18.43 3.91 -11.03
C GLU A 32 18.91 2.85 -10.06
N SER A 33 19.29 3.30 -8.86
CA SER A 33 19.89 2.46 -7.84
C SER A 33 19.13 1.15 -7.77
N ASN A 34 19.81 0.00 -7.90
CA ASN A 34 19.20 -1.33 -7.79
C ASN A 34 18.04 -1.29 -6.80
N ASN A 35 16.81 -1.41 -7.31
CA ASN A 35 15.60 -1.25 -6.51
C ASN A 35 15.51 -2.43 -5.54
N ILE A 36 16.05 -2.24 -4.33
CA ILE A 36 16.13 -3.31 -3.33
C ILE A 36 14.85 -3.33 -2.53
N TYR A 37 14.08 -4.39 -2.71
CA TYR A 37 12.90 -4.65 -1.89
C TYR A 37 13.31 -5.22 -0.54
N LYS A 38 12.64 -4.75 0.53
CA LYS A 38 12.75 -5.31 1.88
C LYS A 38 11.35 -5.68 2.36
N PRO A 39 11.07 -6.97 2.67
CA PRO A 39 9.76 -7.36 3.14
C PRO A 39 9.43 -6.76 4.51
N PRO A 40 8.15 -6.59 4.83
CA PRO A 40 7.73 -6.15 6.14
C PRO A 40 8.05 -7.20 7.21
N VAL A 41 8.19 -6.77 8.45
CA VAL A 41 8.33 -7.68 9.59
C VAL A 41 6.96 -8.31 9.86
N ILE A 42 6.89 -9.64 9.84
CA ILE A 42 5.66 -10.36 10.19
C ILE A 42 5.55 -10.36 11.72
N PHE A 43 4.58 -9.61 12.25
CA PHE A 43 4.28 -9.57 13.68
C PHE A 43 3.34 -10.71 14.09
N ALA A 44 3.19 -10.90 15.41
CA ALA A 44 2.20 -11.81 15.97
C ALA A 44 0.78 -11.45 15.46
N SER A 45 -0.05 -12.48 15.29
CA SER A 45 -1.45 -12.32 14.91
C SER A 45 -2.14 -11.33 15.85
N PHE A 46 -2.97 -10.47 15.27
CA PHE A 46 -3.96 -9.71 16.02
C PHE A 46 -4.91 -10.67 16.72
N GLU A 47 -4.72 -10.83 18.01
CA GLU A 47 -5.64 -11.57 18.87
C GLU A 47 -6.78 -10.62 19.25
N LYS A 48 -7.98 -10.94 18.77
CA LYS A 48 -9.20 -10.33 19.27
C LYS A 48 -9.60 -11.11 20.53
N ASP A 49 -9.82 -10.41 21.64
CA ASP A 49 -10.53 -11.00 22.78
C ASP A 49 -11.91 -11.45 22.31
N ASP A 50 -12.33 -12.65 22.70
CA ASP A 50 -13.55 -13.24 22.19
C ASP A 50 -14.78 -12.48 22.73
N ASN A 51 -15.22 -11.44 22.01
CA ASN A 51 -16.43 -10.67 22.30
C ASN A 51 -17.72 -11.50 22.06
N SER A 52 -17.65 -12.83 22.01
CA SER A 52 -18.80 -13.72 21.78
C SER A 52 -19.86 -13.64 22.89
N ASP A 53 -19.47 -13.11 24.05
CA ASP A 53 -20.34 -12.84 25.19
C ASP A 53 -21.02 -11.47 25.14
N ASN A 54 -20.52 -10.53 24.32
CA ASN A 54 -21.15 -9.20 24.21
C ASN A 54 -22.52 -9.32 23.55
N ILE A 55 -23.50 -8.66 24.16
CA ILE A 55 -24.91 -8.65 23.74
C ILE A 55 -25.27 -7.20 23.47
N TYR A 56 -25.79 -6.94 22.27
CA TYR A 56 -26.19 -5.62 21.82
C TYR A 56 -27.70 -5.55 21.63
N THR A 57 -28.27 -4.38 21.85
CA THR A 57 -29.63 -4.00 21.47
C THR A 57 -29.61 -3.31 20.10
N SER A 58 -30.80 -3.03 19.54
CA SER A 58 -30.89 -2.22 18.32
C SER A 58 -30.38 -0.78 18.51
N GLU A 59 -30.47 -0.23 19.72
CA GLU A 59 -29.95 1.12 20.01
C GLU A 59 -28.43 1.12 19.99
N ASP A 60 -27.79 0.10 20.58
CA ASP A 60 -26.33 -0.07 20.57
C ASP A 60 -25.81 -0.25 19.14
N LEU A 61 -26.48 -1.07 18.31
CA LEU A 61 -26.09 -1.24 16.91
C LEU A 61 -26.19 0.05 16.09
N ASN A 62 -27.16 0.93 16.40
CA ASN A 62 -27.26 2.23 15.75
C ASN A 62 -26.14 3.17 16.21
N ALA A 63 -25.83 3.19 17.51
CA ALA A 63 -24.71 3.98 18.04
C ALA A 63 -23.37 3.55 17.43
N ILE A 64 -23.12 2.24 17.36
CA ILE A 64 -21.95 1.67 16.70
C ILE A 64 -21.91 2.05 15.21
N SER A 65 -23.05 1.97 14.51
CA SER A 65 -23.16 2.39 13.10
C SER A 65 -22.79 3.86 12.91
N ASP A 66 -23.22 4.74 13.82
CA ASP A 66 -22.90 6.17 13.79
C ASP A 66 -21.40 6.42 14.05
N GLU A 67 -20.83 5.80 15.09
CA GLU A 67 -19.40 5.93 15.41
C GLU A 67 -18.49 5.40 14.28
N LEU A 68 -18.83 4.24 13.70
CA LEU A 68 -18.13 3.72 12.53
C LEU A 68 -18.29 4.64 11.32
N SER A 69 -19.44 5.29 11.19
CA SER A 69 -19.68 6.23 10.09
C SER A 69 -18.80 7.48 10.20
N GLU A 70 -18.55 7.94 11.43
CA GLU A 70 -17.59 9.01 11.71
C GLU A 70 -16.16 8.57 11.44
N LEU A 71 -15.75 7.39 11.94
CA LEU A 71 -14.41 6.82 11.73
C LEU A 71 -14.06 6.73 10.24
N PHE A 72 -15.00 6.23 9.43
CA PHE A 72 -14.80 6.02 8.00
C PHE A 72 -15.21 7.19 7.12
N ASN A 73 -15.78 8.25 7.70
CA ASN A 73 -16.39 9.38 6.98
C ASN A 73 -17.33 8.91 5.86
N LYS A 74 -18.15 7.91 6.18
CA LYS A 74 -19.07 7.23 5.24
C LYS A 74 -20.17 6.56 6.04
N ASN A 75 -21.42 6.59 5.56
CA ASN A 75 -22.49 5.80 6.18
C ASN A 75 -22.17 4.29 6.18
N ILE A 76 -22.14 3.70 7.37
CA ILE A 76 -21.89 2.28 7.62
C ILE A 76 -23.18 1.60 8.03
N ASP A 77 -23.58 0.58 7.28
CA ASP A 77 -24.71 -0.28 7.64
C ASP A 77 -24.20 -1.58 8.27
N MET A 78 -24.53 -1.81 9.53
CA MET A 78 -24.09 -2.98 10.30
C MET A 78 -24.57 -4.31 9.71
N PHE A 79 -25.64 -4.30 8.90
CA PHE A 79 -26.24 -5.51 8.32
C PHE A 79 -25.83 -5.76 6.87
N SER A 80 -24.94 -4.95 6.31
CA SER A 80 -24.45 -5.12 4.94
C SER A 80 -22.93 -4.99 4.83
N SER A 81 -22.41 -5.31 3.65
CA SER A 81 -20.98 -5.18 3.36
C SER A 81 -20.65 -3.72 3.06
N ASN A 82 -19.80 -3.14 3.90
CA ASN A 82 -19.34 -1.77 3.75
C ASN A 82 -17.97 -1.74 3.07
N ILE A 83 -17.84 -0.95 2.00
CA ILE A 83 -16.56 -0.73 1.32
C ILE A 83 -16.11 0.71 1.56
N VAL A 84 -14.98 0.90 2.22
CA VAL A 84 -14.36 2.21 2.48
C VAL A 84 -13.12 2.33 1.61
N ARG A 85 -12.94 3.49 0.96
CA ARG A 85 -11.78 3.74 0.11
C ARG A 85 -10.85 4.75 0.77
N PHE A 86 -9.57 4.39 0.78
CA PHE A 86 -8.48 5.26 1.20
C PHE A 86 -7.57 5.53 0.00
N ASP A 87 -7.31 6.80 -0.29
CA ASP A 87 -6.45 7.24 -1.38
C ASP A 87 -5.17 7.91 -0.84
N GLY A 88 -4.07 7.80 -1.58
CA GLY A 88 -2.84 8.52 -1.29
C GLY A 88 -2.04 7.98 -0.11
N GLN A 89 -1.30 8.89 0.55
CA GLN A 89 -0.31 8.53 1.57
C GLN A 89 -0.90 7.81 2.80
N ILE A 90 -2.19 8.01 3.08
CA ILE A 90 -2.87 7.39 4.24
C ILE A 90 -2.92 5.86 4.13
N ILE A 91 -2.80 5.29 2.93
CA ILE A 91 -2.77 3.83 2.71
C ILE A 91 -1.66 3.19 3.56
N SER A 92 -0.50 3.85 3.65
CA SER A 92 0.64 3.38 4.43
C SER A 92 0.38 3.34 5.94
N ASN A 93 -0.68 4.00 6.44
CA ASN A 93 -1.08 3.91 7.84
C ASN A 93 -1.77 2.57 8.14
N TYR A 94 -2.45 1.97 7.16
CA TYR A 94 -3.28 0.78 7.42
C TYR A 94 -2.62 -0.52 7.02
N ILE A 95 -1.72 -0.49 6.03
CA ILE A 95 -1.09 -1.69 5.49
C ILE A 95 0.44 -1.53 5.45
N ASP A 96 1.14 -2.65 5.65
CA ASP A 96 2.59 -2.74 5.52
C ASP A 96 2.93 -3.72 4.41
N CYS A 97 3.59 -3.21 3.37
CA CYS A 97 4.13 -4.02 2.29
C CYS A 97 5.66 -3.93 2.21
N GLY A 98 6.31 -3.52 3.30
CA GLY A 98 7.75 -3.36 3.37
C GLY A 98 8.23 -2.08 2.67
N PHE A 99 9.46 -2.13 2.17
CA PHE A 99 10.14 -0.97 1.59
C PHE A 99 10.68 -1.28 0.18
N MET A 100 10.67 -0.26 -0.67
CA MET A 100 11.51 -0.21 -1.86
C MET A 100 12.62 0.80 -1.59
N ASN A 101 13.87 0.34 -1.55
CA ASN A 101 15.03 1.11 -1.12
C ASN A 101 14.84 1.68 0.30
N ASN A 102 14.57 2.98 0.39
CA ASN A 102 14.38 3.74 1.62
C ASN A 102 12.96 4.32 1.75
N GLU A 103 12.02 3.87 0.91
CA GLU A 103 10.65 4.35 0.86
C GLU A 103 9.67 3.21 1.16
N ILE A 104 8.56 3.51 1.85
CA ILE A 104 7.48 2.56 2.09
C ILE A 104 6.92 2.10 0.74
N TYR A 105 6.80 0.78 0.55
CA TYR A 105 6.52 0.23 -0.77
C TYR A 105 5.19 0.69 -1.37
N VAL A 106 4.14 0.81 -0.56
CA VAL A 106 2.84 1.32 -1.05
C VAL A 106 2.90 2.80 -1.40
N SER A 107 3.71 3.60 -0.70
CA SER A 107 3.95 5.02 -1.04
C SER A 107 4.76 5.16 -2.33
N TYR A 108 5.74 4.28 -2.53
CA TYR A 108 6.50 4.20 -3.77
C TYR A 108 5.57 3.93 -4.97
N ILE A 109 4.66 2.96 -4.83
CA ILE A 109 3.66 2.65 -5.86
C ILE A 109 2.70 3.81 -6.08
N ASP A 110 2.18 4.40 -5.00
CA ASP A 110 1.26 5.54 -5.07
C ASP A 110 1.86 6.72 -5.83
N ARG A 111 3.10 7.10 -5.54
CA ARG A 111 3.78 8.23 -6.20
C ARG A 111 3.91 8.03 -7.71
N ILE A 112 4.17 6.80 -8.15
CA ILE A 112 4.51 6.51 -9.55
C ILE A 112 3.26 6.20 -10.36
N PHE A 113 2.34 5.42 -9.79
CA PHE A 113 1.23 4.79 -10.53
C PHE A 113 -0.16 5.24 -10.07
N ASP A 114 -0.23 6.11 -9.06
CA ASP A 114 -1.40 6.35 -8.21
C ASP A 114 -1.94 5.05 -7.59
N SER A 115 -2.47 5.15 -6.38
CA SER A 115 -3.05 3.97 -5.73
C SER A 115 -4.26 4.29 -4.87
N TYR A 116 -4.98 3.23 -4.52
CA TYR A 116 -6.03 3.29 -3.51
C TYR A 116 -6.17 1.95 -2.79
N LEU A 117 -6.69 2.01 -1.58
CA LEU A 117 -6.97 0.85 -0.74
C LEU A 117 -8.48 0.79 -0.49
N ASP A 118 -9.13 -0.25 -0.99
CA ASP A 118 -10.50 -0.58 -0.60
C ASP A 118 -10.46 -1.51 0.61
N VAL A 119 -11.06 -1.07 1.71
CA VAL A 119 -11.27 -1.85 2.93
C VAL A 119 -12.73 -2.30 2.97
N THR A 120 -12.94 -3.61 3.03
CA THR A 120 -14.28 -4.18 3.18
C THR A 120 -14.49 -4.63 4.62
N VAL A 121 -15.43 -3.97 5.29
CA VAL A 121 -15.89 -4.28 6.64
C VAL A 121 -17.26 -4.95 6.53
N ASN A 122 -17.39 -6.12 7.14
CA ASN A 122 -18.63 -6.86 7.21
C ASN A 122 -18.79 -7.34 8.65
N PHE A 123 -20.00 -7.25 9.19
CA PHE A 123 -20.30 -7.79 10.51
C PHE A 123 -21.23 -8.98 10.34
N LYS A 124 -20.88 -10.10 10.94
CA LYS A 124 -21.81 -11.22 11.06
C LYS A 124 -22.59 -11.09 12.35
N ILE A 125 -23.84 -10.69 12.22
CA ILE A 125 -24.74 -10.46 13.34
C ILE A 125 -25.70 -11.65 13.46
N LEU A 126 -25.77 -12.24 14.65
CA LEU A 126 -26.85 -13.15 15.03
C LEU A 126 -27.90 -12.38 15.81
N GLU A 127 -29.16 -12.62 15.50
CA GLU A 127 -30.30 -12.05 16.19
C GLU A 127 -31.14 -13.16 16.81
N GLU A 128 -31.44 -13.04 18.10
CA GLU A 128 -32.36 -13.91 18.84
C GLU A 128 -33.13 -13.05 19.85
N ASP A 129 -34.46 -13.04 19.79
CA ASP A 129 -35.33 -12.29 20.73
C ASP A 129 -34.96 -10.80 20.91
N ASN A 130 -34.65 -10.07 19.82
CA ASN A 130 -34.18 -8.67 19.79
C ASN A 130 -32.82 -8.43 20.49
N ILE A 131 -32.06 -9.49 20.74
CA ILE A 131 -30.67 -9.44 21.19
C ILE A 131 -29.77 -9.76 20.01
N PHE A 132 -28.74 -8.94 19.81
CA PHE A 132 -27.78 -9.07 18.73
C PHE A 132 -26.42 -9.51 19.27
N LYS A 133 -25.77 -10.43 18.55
CA LYS A 133 -24.39 -10.84 18.80
C LYS A 133 -23.56 -10.63 17.55
N ILE A 134 -22.50 -9.85 17.67
CA ILE A 134 -21.54 -9.62 16.58
C ILE A 134 -20.47 -10.71 16.66
N ILE A 135 -20.60 -11.71 15.81
CA ILE A 135 -19.57 -12.73 15.61
C ILE A 135 -18.58 -12.12 14.64
N ASN A 136 -17.44 -11.66 15.16
CA ASN A 136 -16.50 -10.86 14.39
C ASN A 136 -16.09 -11.49 13.06
N ASP A 137 -15.92 -10.65 12.03
CA ASP A 137 -15.38 -11.06 10.74
C ASP A 137 -14.07 -10.32 10.44
N ASP A 138 -13.14 -11.00 9.77
CA ASP A 138 -11.87 -10.42 9.34
C ASP A 138 -12.08 -9.25 8.36
N ILE A 139 -11.38 -8.13 8.59
CA ILE A 139 -11.34 -7.00 7.66
C ILE A 139 -10.58 -7.43 6.40
N LYS A 140 -11.16 -7.14 5.22
CA LYS A 140 -10.53 -7.45 3.93
C LYS A 140 -9.94 -6.19 3.33
N TYR A 141 -8.71 -6.30 2.84
CA TYR A 141 -7.96 -5.23 2.21
C TYR A 141 -7.77 -5.56 0.74
N THR A 142 -8.09 -4.61 -0.14
CA THR A 142 -7.73 -4.67 -1.55
C THR A 142 -7.00 -3.41 -1.96
N PHE A 143 -5.68 -3.51 -2.08
CA PHE A 143 -4.85 -2.44 -2.62
C PHE A 143 -4.82 -2.49 -4.15
N TYR A 144 -4.90 -1.33 -4.79
CA TYR A 144 -4.93 -1.15 -6.24
C TYR A 144 -3.86 -0.15 -6.66
N SER A 145 -3.03 -0.54 -7.63
CA SER A 145 -2.21 0.38 -8.42
C SER A 145 -3.00 0.78 -9.67
N LYS A 146 -3.25 2.08 -9.88
CA LYS A 146 -4.17 2.56 -10.93
C LYS A 146 -3.57 2.32 -12.31
N GLU A 147 -2.32 2.71 -12.53
CA GLU A 147 -1.68 2.58 -13.84
C GLU A 147 -1.45 1.12 -14.23
N THR A 148 -0.88 0.31 -13.32
CA THR A 148 -0.56 -1.09 -13.64
C THR A 148 -1.77 -2.02 -13.54
N GLY A 149 -2.90 -1.55 -13.02
CA GLY A 149 -4.10 -2.35 -12.76
C GLY A 149 -3.90 -3.49 -11.75
N THR A 150 -2.74 -3.52 -11.07
CA THR A 150 -2.36 -4.59 -10.14
C THR A 150 -3.21 -4.52 -8.89
N ARG A 151 -3.68 -5.69 -8.41
CA ARG A 151 -4.60 -5.82 -7.27
C ARG A 151 -4.07 -6.77 -6.22
N TRP A 152 -3.97 -6.29 -4.99
CA TRP A 152 -3.41 -7.02 -3.86
C TRP A 152 -4.48 -7.22 -2.81
N ARG A 153 -4.96 -8.48 -2.67
CA ARG A 153 -6.08 -8.85 -1.80
C ARG A 153 -5.62 -9.68 -0.61
N PHE A 154 -5.76 -9.17 0.58
CA PHE A 154 -5.42 -9.85 1.84
C PHE A 154 -6.44 -9.52 2.92
N LYS A 155 -6.28 -10.09 4.11
CA LYS A 155 -7.17 -9.83 5.24
C LYS A 155 -6.40 -9.80 6.55
N THR A 156 -7.02 -9.30 7.61
CA THR A 156 -6.49 -9.35 8.97
C THR A 156 -5.88 -10.72 9.26
N ASN A 157 -4.69 -10.73 9.88
CA ASN A 157 -3.92 -11.93 10.25
C ASN A 157 -3.52 -12.88 9.12
N LYS A 158 -3.78 -12.53 7.86
CA LYS A 158 -3.38 -13.34 6.71
C LYS A 158 -2.59 -12.48 5.73
N PRO A 159 -1.27 -12.31 5.99
CA PRO A 159 -0.36 -11.71 5.03
C PRO A 159 -0.45 -12.43 3.69
N LYS A 160 -0.17 -11.71 2.61
CA LYS A 160 -0.16 -12.29 1.27
C LYS A 160 1.09 -11.92 0.50
N GLU A 161 1.70 -12.93 -0.10
CA GLU A 161 2.73 -12.78 -1.11
C GLU A 161 2.11 -12.61 -2.49
N LEU A 162 2.66 -11.67 -3.25
CA LEU A 162 2.11 -11.20 -4.52
C LEU A 162 3.24 -11.14 -5.54
N LEU A 163 3.01 -11.79 -6.67
CA LEU A 163 3.93 -11.77 -7.78
C LEU A 163 3.78 -10.44 -8.54
N VAL A 164 4.86 -9.70 -8.70
CA VAL A 164 4.90 -8.46 -9.48
C VAL A 164 5.49 -8.78 -10.86
N GLY A 165 4.73 -8.48 -11.92
CA GLY A 165 5.06 -8.89 -13.30
C GLY A 165 6.26 -8.16 -13.93
N ASN A 166 6.63 -7.01 -13.37
CA ASN A 166 7.89 -6.33 -13.68
C ASN A 166 8.57 -6.00 -12.35
N PRO A 167 9.29 -6.94 -11.73
CA PRO A 167 10.08 -6.62 -10.55
C PRO A 167 11.13 -5.65 -11.04
N ALA A 168 10.97 -4.37 -10.71
CA ALA A 168 12.02 -3.40 -10.91
C ALA A 168 13.25 -3.93 -10.17
N PHE A 169 14.17 -4.55 -10.89
CA PHE A 169 15.57 -4.79 -10.52
C PHE A 169 15.86 -5.68 -9.29
N ASP A 170 15.04 -6.71 -9.02
CA ASP A 170 15.34 -7.78 -8.05
C ASP A 170 15.01 -9.17 -8.66
N GLU A 171 15.84 -10.18 -8.39
CA GLU A 171 15.60 -11.58 -8.80
C GLU A 171 14.32 -12.14 -8.16
N ASN A 172 13.91 -11.60 -7.01
CA ASN A 172 12.70 -12.02 -6.32
C ASN A 172 11.48 -11.15 -6.73
N PRO A 173 10.51 -11.70 -7.47
CA PRO A 173 9.30 -10.97 -7.88
C PRO A 173 8.20 -10.91 -6.81
N TYR A 174 8.40 -11.54 -5.65
CA TYR A 174 7.37 -11.61 -4.61
C TYR A 174 7.41 -10.39 -3.69
N ARG A 175 6.23 -9.86 -3.37
CA ARG A 175 6.01 -8.77 -2.42
C ARG A 175 4.98 -9.20 -1.40
N THR A 176 5.26 -8.93 -0.14
CA THR A 176 4.43 -9.36 0.99
C THR A 176 3.70 -8.15 1.52
N CYS A 177 2.38 -8.25 1.67
CA CYS A 177 1.56 -7.22 2.30
C CYS A 177 0.79 -7.82 3.47
N LEU A 178 0.68 -7.05 4.56
CA LEU A 178 -0.17 -7.35 5.70
C LEU A 178 -0.87 -6.10 6.25
N SER A 179 -1.93 -6.33 7.02
CA SER A 179 -2.59 -5.27 7.81
C SER A 179 -1.68 -4.84 8.97
N LYS A 180 -1.69 -3.54 9.30
CA LYS A 180 -1.08 -3.01 10.53
C LYS A 180 -1.97 -3.17 11.76
N ASN A 181 -3.17 -3.71 11.58
CA ASN A 181 -4.17 -3.95 12.61
C ASN A 181 -4.65 -2.66 13.30
N ILE A 182 -4.57 -1.50 12.62
CA ILE A 182 -5.02 -0.21 13.16
C ILE A 182 -6.54 -0.11 13.09
N LEU A 183 -7.14 -0.38 11.93
CA LEU A 183 -8.60 -0.38 11.78
C LEU A 183 -9.26 -1.45 12.64
N GLU A 184 -8.62 -2.61 12.77
CA GLU A 184 -9.08 -3.70 13.62
C GLU A 184 -9.21 -3.25 15.07
N LYS A 185 -8.21 -2.51 15.58
CA LYS A 185 -8.25 -1.96 16.95
C LYS A 185 -9.33 -0.91 17.10
N GLU A 186 -9.39 0.06 16.18
CA GLU A 186 -10.38 1.13 16.21
C GLU A 186 -11.82 0.59 16.18
N ILE A 187 -12.09 -0.43 15.36
CA ILE A 187 -13.41 -1.08 15.34
C ILE A 187 -13.69 -1.80 16.66
N ILE A 188 -12.72 -2.51 17.23
CA ILE A 188 -12.93 -3.23 18.49
C ILE A 188 -13.14 -2.26 19.65
N ASP A 189 -12.40 -1.17 19.70
CA ASP A 189 -12.58 -0.14 20.74
C ASP A 189 -14.00 0.44 20.70
N ILE A 190 -14.58 0.63 19.51
CA ILE A 190 -15.98 1.06 19.33
C ILE A 190 -16.97 -0.02 19.80
N LEU A 191 -16.70 -1.28 19.48
CA LEU A 191 -17.53 -2.42 19.88
C LEU A 191 -17.49 -2.69 21.39
N ASP A 192 -16.38 -2.40 22.06
CA ASP A 192 -16.21 -2.63 23.50
C ASP A 192 -16.71 -1.45 24.36
N ALA A 193 -16.90 -0.27 23.74
CA ALA A 193 -17.40 0.93 24.41
C ALA A 193 -18.93 0.92 24.60
N ASN A 194 -19.64 0.08 23.84
CA ASN A 194 -21.11 -0.02 23.81
C ASN A 194 -21.56 -1.41 24.30
#